data_AF-A0A258CDT7-F1
#
_entry.id   AF-A0A258CDT7-F1
#
_cell.length_a   1.000
_cell.length_b   1.000
_cell.length_c   1.000
_cell.angle_alpha   90.00
_cell.angle_beta   90.00
_cell.angle_gamma   90.00
#
_symmetry.space_group_name_H-M   'P 1'
#
loop_
_entity.id
_entity.type
_entity.pdbx_description
1 polymer ?
#
loop_
_entity_poly.entity_id
_entity_poly.type
_entity_poly.pdbx_seq_one_letter_code
_entity_poly.pdbx_strand_id
1 'polypeptide(L)'
;MPSKRWKLSPIDLVAREKYEDYGRARDRMLEATHTKQAPWTLVDFNDQKLGRLTLIRHLLDHLPDTQVPEQTFDFPPLPGKAAQE
;
A
#
# COMPACT_ATOMS: atom_id res chain seq x y z
N MET A 1 -20.60 -3.28 8.67
CA MET A 1 -19.97 -1.95 8.82
C MET A 1 -20.45 -1.02 7.71
N PRO A 2 -21.42 -0.12 7.98
CA PRO A 2 -22.02 0.78 6.97
C PRO A 2 -21.04 1.72 6.26
N SER A 3 -19.93 2.10 6.92
CA SER A 3 -19.00 3.15 6.46
C SER A 3 -18.16 2.81 5.23
N LYS A 4 -18.09 1.55 4.80
CA LYS A 4 -17.28 1.12 3.64
C LYS A 4 -18.11 0.78 2.41
N ARG A 5 -19.45 0.88 2.49
CA ARG A 5 -20.34 0.43 1.41
C ARG A 5 -20.21 1.23 0.12
N TRP A 6 -19.86 2.51 0.22
CA TRP A 6 -19.62 3.38 -0.94
C TRP A 6 -18.48 2.92 -1.85
N LYS A 7 -17.59 2.05 -1.37
CA LYS A 7 -16.49 1.47 -2.17
C LYS A 7 -16.93 0.29 -3.04
N LEU A 8 -18.13 -0.25 -2.81
CA LEU A 8 -18.66 -1.39 -3.57
C LEU A 8 -19.43 -0.90 -4.78
N SER A 9 -19.14 -1.53 -5.91
CA SER A 9 -19.72 -1.26 -7.22
C SER A 9 -20.24 -2.57 -7.84
N PRO A 10 -21.15 -2.51 -8.84
CA PRO A 10 -21.64 -3.70 -9.51
C PRO A 10 -20.54 -4.55 -10.17
N ILE A 11 -19.44 -3.91 -10.60
CA ILE A 11 -18.32 -4.61 -11.24
C ILE A 11 -17.57 -5.52 -10.24
N ASP A 12 -17.59 -5.22 -8.94
CA ASP A 12 -16.92 -6.07 -7.93
C ASP A 12 -17.54 -7.47 -7.85
N LEU A 13 -18.85 -7.59 -8.11
CA LEU A 13 -19.53 -8.88 -8.16
C LEU A 13 -19.10 -9.70 -9.38
N VAL A 14 -19.06 -9.06 -10.55
CA VAL A 14 -18.63 -9.69 -11.81
C VAL A 14 -17.15 -10.06 -11.74
N ALA A 15 -16.31 -9.20 -11.14
CA ALA A 15 -14.89 -9.48 -10.95
C ALA A 15 -14.65 -10.71 -10.08
N ARG A 16 -15.51 -10.94 -9.08
CA ARG A 16 -15.46 -12.15 -8.24
C ARG A 16 -15.83 -13.42 -9.02
N GLU A 17 -16.79 -13.36 -9.94
CA GLU A 17 -17.12 -14.48 -10.84
C GLU A 17 -15.98 -14.77 -11.83
N LYS A 18 -15.24 -13.73 -12.24
CA LYS A 18 -14.12 -13.81 -13.20
C LYS A 18 -12.75 -13.92 -12.55
N TYR A 19 -12.67 -14.39 -11.31
CA TYR A 19 -11.41 -14.44 -10.54
C TYR A 19 -10.27 -15.11 -11.32
N GLU A 20 -10.55 -16.27 -11.91
CA GLU A 20 -9.59 -17.03 -12.73
C GLU A 20 -9.13 -16.26 -13.97
N ASP A 21 -10.03 -15.54 -14.63
CA ASP A 21 -9.71 -14.76 -15.83
C ASP A 21 -8.78 -13.58 -15.49
N TYR A 22 -9.05 -12.90 -14.38
CA TYR A 22 -8.17 -11.86 -13.84
C TYR A 22 -6.80 -12.41 -13.44
N GLY A 23 -6.76 -13.62 -12.86
CA GLY A 23 -5.51 -14.32 -12.55
C GLY A 23 -4.67 -14.55 -13.80
N ARG A 24 -5.25 -15.16 -14.85
CA ARG A 24 -4.55 -15.39 -16.13
C ARG A 24 -4.11 -14.10 -16.80
N ALA A 25 -4.93 -13.05 -16.75
CA ALA A 25 -4.57 -11.74 -17.29
C ALA A 25 -3.39 -11.11 -16.55
N ARG A 26 -3.37 -11.19 -15.20
CA ARG A 26 -2.25 -10.74 -14.37
C ARG A 26 -0.98 -11.48 -14.72
N ASP A 27 -1.03 -12.81 -14.82
CA ASP A 27 0.15 -13.62 -15.09
C ASP A 27 0.75 -13.30 -16.46
N ARG A 28 -0.10 -13.16 -17.49
CA ARG A 28 0.32 -12.70 -18.82
C ARG A 28 0.95 -11.31 -18.79
N MET A 29 0.37 -10.39 -18.02
CA MET A 29 0.91 -9.03 -17.87
C MET A 29 2.29 -9.06 -17.21
N LEU A 30 2.45 -9.82 -16.12
CA LEU A 30 3.73 -9.95 -15.42
C LEU A 30 4.80 -10.56 -16.33
N GLU A 31 4.49 -11.63 -17.05
CA GLU A 31 5.41 -12.25 -18.01
C GLU A 31 5.85 -11.27 -19.11
N ALA A 32 4.92 -10.49 -19.66
CA ALA A 32 5.21 -9.58 -20.75
C ALA A 32 5.92 -8.28 -20.33
N THR A 33 5.79 -7.86 -19.07
CA THR A 33 6.20 -6.50 -18.64
C THR A 33 7.19 -6.45 -17.47
N HIS A 34 7.46 -7.58 -16.79
CA HIS A 34 8.49 -7.64 -15.76
C HIS A 34 9.88 -7.58 -16.40
N THR A 35 10.62 -6.50 -16.15
CA THR A 35 11.97 -6.29 -16.72
C THR A 35 12.97 -5.93 -15.63
N LYS A 36 14.27 -6.03 -15.93
CA LYS A 36 15.33 -5.65 -14.98
C LYS A 36 15.33 -4.15 -14.66
N GLN A 37 14.97 -3.30 -15.64
CA GLN A 37 14.90 -1.85 -15.42
C GLN A 37 13.61 -1.42 -14.71
N ALA A 38 12.54 -2.20 -14.83
CA ALA A 38 11.26 -1.95 -14.20
C ALA A 38 10.64 -3.27 -13.68
N PRO A 39 11.11 -3.79 -12.53
CA PRO A 39 10.64 -5.05 -12.00
C PRO A 39 9.30 -4.89 -11.28
N TRP A 40 8.36 -5.80 -11.56
CA TRP A 40 7.17 -6.00 -10.73
C TRP A 40 7.51 -6.76 -9.46
N THR A 41 6.99 -6.30 -8.32
CA THR A 41 7.11 -6.99 -7.02
C THR A 41 5.76 -7.45 -6.54
N LEU A 42 5.64 -8.73 -6.21
CA LEU A 42 4.43 -9.31 -5.64
C LEU A 42 4.46 -9.18 -4.11
N VAL A 43 3.40 -8.61 -3.53
CA VAL A 43 3.26 -8.42 -2.08
C VAL A 43 1.98 -9.09 -1.62
N ASP A 44 2.07 -9.93 -0.59
CA ASP A 44 0.90 -10.55 0.02
C ASP A 44 0.14 -9.53 0.88
N PHE A 45 -1.14 -9.33 0.56
CA PHE A 45 -2.05 -8.41 1.25
C PHE A 45 -3.18 -9.11 2.01
N ASN A 46 -3.10 -10.44 2.18
CA ASN A 46 -4.04 -11.18 3.03
C ASN A 46 -4.00 -10.65 4.48
N ASP A 47 -2.81 -10.33 5.01
CA ASP A 47 -2.65 -9.45 6.16
C ASP A 47 -2.34 -8.02 5.69
N GLN A 48 -3.33 -7.13 5.78
CA GLN A 48 -3.18 -5.75 5.32
C GLN A 48 -2.15 -4.93 6.09
N LYS A 49 -1.88 -5.23 7.37
CA LYS A 49 -0.91 -4.47 8.15
C LYS A 49 0.51 -4.87 7.74
N LEU A 50 0.76 -6.18 7.66
CA LEU A 50 2.05 -6.72 7.22
C LEU A 50 2.34 -6.40 5.76
N GLY A 51 1.34 -6.48 4.88
CA GLY A 51 1.49 -6.13 3.46
C GLY A 51 1.91 -4.67 3.26
N ARG A 52 1.36 -3.74 4.04
CA ARG A 52 1.76 -2.31 4.01
C ARG A 52 3.21 -2.11 4.46
N LEU A 53 3.62 -2.74 5.56
CA LEU A 53 5.00 -2.64 6.05
C LEU A 53 6.00 -3.22 5.04
N THR A 54 5.67 -4.37 4.45
CA THR A 54 6.49 -5.04 3.44
C THR A 54 6.65 -4.16 2.20
N LEU A 55 5.56 -3.58 1.70
CA LEU A 55 5.58 -2.68 0.55
C LEU A 55 6.42 -1.42 0.82
N ILE A 56 6.24 -0.78 1.99
CA ILE A 56 7.02 0.41 2.37
C ILE A 56 8.51 0.08 2.50
N ARG A 57 8.85 -1.03 3.17
CA ARG A 57 10.24 -1.50 3.29
C ARG A 57 10.87 -1.70 1.92
N HIS A 58 10.21 -2.46 1.04
CA HIS A 58 10.70 -2.73 -0.30
C HIS A 58 10.94 -1.44 -1.11
N LEU A 59 10.03 -0.45 -1.00
CA LEU A 59 10.22 0.85 -1.64
C LEU A 59 11.46 1.58 -1.12
N LEU A 60 11.61 1.64 0.21
CA LEU A 60 12.75 2.34 0.84
C LEU A 60 14.08 1.68 0.49
N ASP A 61 14.14 0.35 0.41
CA ASP A 61 15.37 -0.38 0.06
C ASP A 61 15.84 -0.12 -1.39
N HIS A 62 14.96 0.39 -2.26
CA HIS A 62 15.26 0.75 -3.66
C HIS A 62 15.51 2.25 -3.87
N LEU A 63 15.32 3.07 -2.84
CA LEU A 63 15.59 4.51 -2.91
C LEU A 63 16.97 4.80 -2.33
N PRO A 64 17.68 5.81 -2.87
CA PRO A 64 18.93 6.24 -2.27
C PRO A 64 18.67 6.86 -0.89
N ASP A 65 19.57 6.59 0.06
CA ASP A 65 19.57 7.28 1.35
C ASP A 65 19.66 8.78 1.12
N THR A 66 18.59 9.48 1.46
CA THR A 66 18.44 10.92 1.25
C THR A 66 18.36 11.58 2.61
N GLN A 67 19.41 12.34 2.97
CA GLN A 67 19.38 13.14 4.18
C GLN A 67 18.52 14.38 3.95
N VAL A 68 17.42 14.47 4.70
CA VAL A 68 16.54 15.64 4.70
C VAL A 68 16.91 16.49 5.91
N PRO A 69 17.11 17.82 5.77
CA PRO A 69 17.36 18.70 6.90
C PRO A 69 16.25 18.57 7.95
N GLU A 70 16.64 18.48 9.22
CA GLU A 70 15.67 18.43 10.32
C GLU A 70 14.87 19.74 10.36
N GLN A 71 13.56 19.64 10.23
CA GLN A 71 12.67 20.78 10.41
C GLN A 71 12.37 20.91 11.90
N THR A 72 13.05 21.85 12.56
CA THR A 72 12.74 22.22 13.94
C THR A 72 11.47 23.07 13.93
N PHE A 73 10.39 22.57 14.53
CA PHE A 73 9.17 23.34 14.75
C PHE A 73 9.16 23.87 16.18
N ASP A 74 8.88 25.16 16.34
CA ASP A 74 8.56 25.73 17.64
C ASP A 74 7.09 25.43 17.95
N PHE A 75 6.84 24.41 18.76
CA PHE A 75 5.50 24.03 19.16
C PHE A 75 5.07 24.89 20.36
N PRO A 76 3.95 25.62 20.28
CA PRO A 76 3.42 26.33 21.44
C PRO A 76 3.05 25.32 22.54
N PRO A 77 3.15 25.71 23.82
CA PRO A 77 2.80 24.83 24.92
C PRO A 77 1.33 24.40 24.80
N LEU A 78 1.07 23.10 24.93
CA LEU A 78 -0.28 22.55 24.89
C LEU A 78 -1.12 23.15 26.03
N PRO A 79 -2.36 23.61 25.77
CA PRO A 79 -3.25 24.04 26.83
C PRO A 79 -3.76 22.83 27.61
N GLY A 80 -3.28 22.66 28.84
CA GLY A 80 -3.78 21.66 29.79
C GLY A 80 -2.72 20.64 30.24
N LYS A 81 -3.01 19.92 31.33
CA LYS A 81 -2.16 18.81 31.78
C LYS A 81 -2.28 17.67 30.76
N ALA A 82 -1.14 17.08 30.39
CA ALA A 82 -1.12 15.85 29.61
C ALA A 82 -2.02 14.83 30.33
N ALA A 83 -3.01 14.29 29.62
CA ALA A 83 -3.80 13.19 30.15
C ALA A 83 -2.82 12.04 30.43
N GLN A 84 -2.69 11.65 31.69
CA GLN A 84 -2.01 10.43 32.07
C GLN A 84 -2.89 9.27 31.58
N GLU A 85 -2.33 8.41 30.73
CA GLU A 85 -2.91 7.10 30.38
C GLU A 85 -2.80 6.11 31.55
#